data_AF-A0A968J454-F1
#
_entry.id   AF-A0A968J454-F1
#
_cell.length_a   1.000
_cell.length_b   1.000
_cell.length_c   1.000
_cell.angle_alpha   90.00
_cell.angle_beta   90.00
_cell.angle_gamma   90.00
#
_symmetry.space_group_name_H-M   'P 1'
#
loop_
_entity.id
_entity.type
_entity.pdbx_description
1 polymer ?
#
loop_
_entity_poly.entity_id
_entity_poly.type
_entity_poly.pdbx_seq_one_letter_code
_entity_poly.pdbx_strand_id
1 'polypeptide(L)'
;MLQRAHIAVTTVGANTAELAALGVPFVVLLPSNQLDAMRTWPGLSGWLARLPGVGSGVARLVNWIAFRRLGLLAWPNIWAGEEVVPELRGHLTPHQVADVLDRLRHDPIALQSLRDRLIHLAGDRHAAQRLVAHLQQLLSASEDR
;
A
#
# COMPACT_ATOMS: atom_id res chain seq x y z
N MET A 1 0.55 1.37 19.21
CA MET A 1 1.95 1.27 18.71
C MET A 1 2.23 2.24 17.54
N LEU A 2 1.38 2.32 16.52
CA LEU A 2 1.61 3.14 15.31
C LEU A 2 1.76 4.65 15.57
N GLN A 3 0.95 5.25 16.46
CA GLN A 3 1.01 6.69 16.78
C GLN A 3 2.34 7.18 17.39
N ARG A 4 3.20 6.28 17.87
CA ARG A 4 4.50 6.63 18.49
C ARG A 4 5.69 6.52 17.52
N ALA A 5 5.47 6.01 16.31
CA ALA A 5 6.53 5.86 15.33
C ALA A 5 6.87 7.21 14.67
N HIS A 6 8.17 7.51 14.52
CA HIS A 6 8.62 8.69 13.79
C HIS A 6 8.51 8.50 12.27
N ILE A 7 8.83 7.29 11.81
CA ILE A 7 8.65 6.80 10.43
C ILE A 7 8.28 5.32 10.54
N ALA A 8 7.31 4.84 9.78
CA ALA A 8 6.94 3.43 9.70
C ALA A 8 7.47 2.78 8.41
N VAL A 9 7.70 1.47 8.45
CA VAL A 9 7.99 0.65 7.27
C VAL A 9 6.89 -0.39 7.18
N THR A 10 6.25 -0.51 6.02
CA THR A 10 5.06 -1.33 5.87
C THR A 10 4.95 -1.95 4.48
N THR A 11 4.00 -2.86 4.28
CA THR A 11 3.57 -3.30 2.94
C THR A 11 2.24 -2.64 2.58
N VAL A 12 1.81 -2.82 1.32
CA VAL A 12 0.50 -2.35 0.84
C VAL A 12 -0.65 -3.00 1.62
N GLY A 13 -1.73 -2.25 1.83
CA GLY A 13 -2.90 -2.71 2.56
C GLY A 13 -3.62 -1.59 3.33
N ALA A 14 -4.58 -1.99 4.17
CA ALA A 14 -5.36 -1.07 5.02
C ALA A 14 -4.48 -0.27 6.00
N ASN A 15 -3.37 -0.85 6.44
CA ASN A 15 -2.34 -0.17 7.25
C ASN A 15 -1.84 1.14 6.62
N THR A 16 -1.76 1.27 5.29
CA THR A 16 -1.34 2.51 4.62
C THR A 16 -2.37 3.62 4.74
N ALA A 17 -3.67 3.29 4.79
CA ALA A 17 -4.74 4.25 5.07
C ALA A 17 -4.76 4.64 6.56
N GLU A 18 -4.57 3.68 7.46
CA GLU A 18 -4.50 3.94 8.90
C GLU A 18 -3.32 4.85 9.26
N LEU A 19 -2.12 4.56 8.72
CA LEU A 19 -0.93 5.40 8.92
C LEU A 19 -1.15 6.82 8.41
N ALA A 20 -1.84 6.97 7.27
CA ALA A 20 -2.17 8.26 6.71
C ALA A 20 -3.13 9.05 7.60
N ALA A 21 -4.20 8.41 8.08
CA ALA A 21 -5.16 9.01 9.00
C ALA A 21 -4.54 9.40 10.36
N LEU A 22 -3.47 8.72 10.76
CA LEU A 22 -2.68 9.03 11.94
C LEU A 22 -1.59 10.09 11.68
N GLY A 23 -1.36 10.50 10.43
CA GLY A 23 -0.28 11.43 10.08
C GLY A 23 1.10 10.89 10.41
N VAL A 24 1.29 9.55 10.35
CA VAL A 24 2.58 8.91 10.61
C VAL A 24 3.27 8.71 9.27
N PRO A 25 4.45 9.33 9.01
CA PRO A 25 5.20 9.12 7.78
C PRO A 25 5.59 7.66 7.61
N PHE A 26 5.60 7.14 6.39
CA PHE A 26 5.96 5.75 6.15
C PHE A 26 6.56 5.48 4.77
N VAL A 27 7.23 4.34 4.64
CA VAL A 27 7.74 3.78 3.39
C VAL A 27 7.08 2.43 3.14
N VAL A 28 6.63 2.21 1.90
CA VAL A 28 6.02 0.95 1.48
C VAL A 28 7.08 0.07 0.81
N LEU A 29 7.19 -1.18 1.27
CA LEU A 29 8.06 -2.19 0.69
C LEU A 29 7.26 -3.21 -0.09
N LEU A 30 7.69 -3.43 -1.33
CA LEU A 30 7.16 -4.39 -2.28
C LEU A 30 8.32 -5.25 -2.79
N PRO A 31 8.86 -6.14 -1.94
CA PRO A 31 10.02 -6.96 -2.31
C PRO A 31 9.61 -8.03 -3.32
N SER A 32 10.32 -8.09 -4.45
CA SER A 32 10.23 -9.18 -5.41
C SER A 32 11.21 -10.32 -5.10
N ASN A 33 12.00 -10.19 -4.02
CA ASN A 33 13.05 -11.13 -3.61
C ASN A 33 12.54 -12.58 -3.43
N GLN A 34 11.24 -12.75 -3.14
CA GLN A 34 10.60 -14.05 -2.99
C GLN A 34 9.37 -14.22 -3.89
N LEU A 35 9.36 -13.67 -5.12
CA LEU A 35 8.27 -13.96 -6.09
C LEU A 35 8.10 -15.48 -6.32
N ASP A 36 9.16 -16.27 -6.14
CA ASP A 36 9.08 -17.73 -6.21
C ASP A 36 8.31 -18.37 -5.02
N ALA A 37 8.13 -17.67 -3.89
CA ALA A 37 7.26 -18.11 -2.81
C ALA A 37 5.77 -17.87 -3.11
N MET A 38 5.44 -17.01 -4.09
CA MET A 38 4.07 -16.87 -4.64
C MET A 38 3.71 -17.98 -5.64
N ARG A 39 4.62 -18.94 -5.94
CA ARG A 39 4.30 -20.15 -6.72
C ARG A 39 3.21 -21.01 -6.08
N THR A 40 2.89 -20.79 -4.82
CA THR A 40 1.83 -21.45 -4.08
C THR A 40 0.48 -20.73 -4.14
N TRP A 41 0.32 -19.71 -5.00
CA TRP A 41 -1.00 -19.10 -5.23
C TRP A 41 -1.99 -20.18 -5.70
N PRO A 42 -3.14 -20.39 -5.02
CA PRO A 42 -4.11 -21.39 -5.43
C PRO A 42 -4.78 -20.93 -6.73
N GLY A 43 -4.59 -21.66 -7.83
CA GLY A 43 -5.23 -21.36 -9.11
C GLY A 43 -4.54 -21.95 -10.34
N LEU A 44 -5.12 -21.67 -11.52
CA LEU A 44 -4.64 -22.16 -12.84
C LEU A 44 -3.17 -21.77 -13.11
N SER A 45 -2.73 -20.61 -12.61
CA SER A 45 -1.33 -20.15 -12.67
C SER A 45 -0.35 -21.09 -11.93
N GLY A 46 -0.78 -21.69 -10.81
CA GLY A 46 0.00 -22.68 -10.06
C GLY A 46 0.15 -24.01 -10.81
N TRP A 47 -0.82 -24.39 -11.64
CA TRP A 47 -0.72 -25.55 -12.53
C TRP A 47 0.20 -25.28 -13.72
N LEU A 48 0.09 -24.11 -14.36
CA LEU A 48 0.98 -23.69 -15.45
C LEU A 48 2.45 -23.61 -15.00
N ALA A 49 2.72 -23.19 -13.75
CA ALA A 49 4.06 -23.13 -13.19
C ALA A 49 4.72 -24.51 -12.95
N ARG A 50 3.94 -25.61 -13.01
CA ARG A 50 4.40 -27.01 -12.83
C ARG A 50 4.69 -27.74 -14.15
N LEU A 51 4.49 -27.09 -15.31
CA LEU A 51 4.80 -27.68 -16.61
C LEU A 51 6.32 -27.70 -16.88
N PRO A 52 6.92 -28.87 -17.17
CA PRO A 52 8.34 -28.99 -17.44
C PRO A 52 8.73 -28.19 -18.70
N GLY A 53 9.78 -27.38 -18.60
CA GLY A 53 10.38 -26.66 -19.74
C GLY A 53 9.84 -25.26 -20.05
N VAL A 54 8.62 -24.88 -19.61
CA VAL A 54 8.00 -23.58 -19.97
C VAL A 54 7.52 -22.78 -18.74
N GLY A 55 7.24 -23.44 -17.61
CA GLY A 55 6.48 -22.84 -16.50
C GLY A 55 7.21 -21.84 -15.59
N SER A 56 8.55 -21.88 -15.47
CA SER A 56 9.27 -21.05 -14.48
C SER A 56 9.72 -19.69 -15.03
N GLY A 57 10.30 -19.66 -16.23
CA GLY A 57 10.82 -18.43 -16.85
C GLY A 57 9.71 -17.49 -17.30
N VAL A 58 8.68 -18.03 -17.96
CA VAL A 58 7.56 -17.24 -18.49
C VAL A 58 6.70 -16.69 -17.35
N ALA A 59 6.37 -17.50 -16.34
CA ALA A 59 5.59 -17.03 -15.19
C ALA A 59 6.34 -15.95 -14.39
N ARG A 60 7.66 -16.11 -14.20
CA ARG A 60 8.49 -15.10 -13.55
C ARG A 60 8.55 -13.81 -14.37
N LEU A 61 8.66 -13.90 -15.70
CA LEU A 61 8.67 -12.75 -16.59
C LEU A 61 7.31 -12.03 -16.59
N VAL A 62 6.19 -12.76 -16.68
CA VAL A 62 4.85 -12.18 -16.64
C VAL A 62 4.56 -11.53 -15.28
N ASN A 63 4.88 -12.19 -14.16
CA ASN A 63 4.75 -11.60 -12.83
C ASN A 63 5.64 -10.37 -12.67
N TRP A 64 6.87 -10.40 -13.18
CA TRP A 64 7.77 -9.26 -13.16
C TRP A 64 7.25 -8.09 -14.00
N ILE A 65 6.72 -8.35 -15.21
CA ILE A 65 6.09 -7.33 -16.06
C ILE A 65 4.85 -6.75 -15.36
N ALA A 66 3.99 -7.60 -14.80
CA ALA A 66 2.80 -7.18 -14.08
C ALA A 66 3.17 -6.31 -12.86
N PHE A 67 4.16 -6.73 -12.08
CA PHE A 67 4.65 -6.00 -10.91
C PHE A 67 5.26 -4.64 -11.28
N ARG A 68 5.97 -4.56 -12.42
CA ARG A 68 6.49 -3.30 -12.97
C ARG A 68 5.39 -2.38 -13.52
N ARG A 69 4.23 -2.93 -13.89
CA ARG A 69 3.06 -2.19 -14.38
C ARG A 69 2.06 -1.84 -13.29
N LEU A 70 2.25 -2.31 -12.06
CA LEU A 70 1.43 -1.84 -10.95
C LEU A 70 1.61 -0.33 -10.83
N GLY A 71 0.52 0.42 -10.85
CA GLY A 71 0.54 1.86 -10.59
C GLY A 71 0.87 2.14 -9.12
N LEU A 72 0.40 3.26 -8.59
CA LEU A 72 0.50 3.55 -7.16
C LEU A 72 -0.33 2.54 -6.36
N LEU A 73 0.17 2.12 -5.19
CA LEU A 73 -0.44 1.06 -4.39
C LEU A 73 -0.74 1.48 -2.96
N ALA A 74 0.04 2.40 -2.40
CA ALA A 74 -0.26 2.99 -1.10
C ALA A 74 -1.52 3.85 -1.23
N TRP A 75 -2.45 3.73 -0.27
CA TRP A 75 -3.68 4.52 -0.30
C TRP A 75 -3.45 6.04 -0.47
N PRO A 76 -2.49 6.68 0.24
CA PRO A 76 -2.20 8.10 0.04
C PRO A 76 -1.78 8.46 -1.38
N ASN A 77 -1.01 7.58 -2.03
CA ASN A 77 -0.56 7.79 -3.39
C ASN A 77 -1.72 7.63 -4.38
N ILE A 78 -2.56 6.61 -4.17
CA ILE A 78 -3.78 6.40 -4.97
C ILE A 78 -4.72 7.61 -4.85
N TRP A 79 -4.94 8.12 -3.62
CA TRP A 79 -5.80 9.28 -3.39
C TRP A 79 -5.25 10.57 -4.00
N ALA A 80 -3.92 10.75 -3.97
CA ALA A 80 -3.26 11.92 -4.54
C ALA A 80 -3.07 11.84 -6.06
N GLY A 81 -3.09 10.64 -6.65
CA GLY A 81 -2.72 10.41 -8.05
C GLY A 81 -1.23 10.57 -8.33
N GLU A 82 -0.40 10.74 -7.30
CA GLU A 82 1.06 10.88 -7.38
C GLU A 82 1.75 10.22 -6.19
N GLU A 83 3.08 10.07 -6.28
CA GLU A 83 3.87 9.50 -5.19
C GLU A 83 4.03 10.52 -4.05
N VAL A 84 3.26 10.33 -2.98
CA VAL A 84 3.33 11.09 -1.73
C VAL A 84 4.24 10.39 -0.72
N VAL A 85 4.10 9.07 -0.59
CA VAL A 85 4.97 8.21 0.23
C VAL A 85 5.81 7.31 -0.68
N PRO A 86 7.08 7.03 -0.32
CA PRO A 86 7.94 6.19 -1.14
C PRO A 86 7.42 4.75 -1.22
N GLU A 87 7.37 4.20 -2.44
CA GLU A 87 7.04 2.80 -2.72
C GLU A 87 8.25 2.05 -3.31
N LEU A 88 9.02 1.40 -2.44
CA LEU A 88 10.20 0.64 -2.85
C LEU A 88 9.80 -0.72 -3.41
N ARG A 89 10.19 -0.99 -4.66
CA ARG A 89 9.79 -2.18 -5.41
C ARG A 89 10.99 -2.97 -5.92
N GLY A 90 10.80 -4.28 -6.07
CA GLY A 90 11.76 -5.14 -6.74
C GLY A 90 12.71 -5.83 -5.76
N HIS A 91 13.93 -6.14 -6.20
CA HIS A 91 14.93 -6.75 -5.34
C HIS A 91 15.49 -5.72 -4.35
N LEU A 92 14.89 -5.67 -3.17
CA LEU A 92 15.25 -4.72 -2.12
C LEU A 92 16.37 -5.28 -1.26
N THR A 93 17.34 -4.44 -0.97
CA THR A 93 18.40 -4.67 0.01
C THR A 93 18.15 -3.83 1.26
N PRO A 94 18.63 -4.27 2.45
CA PRO A 94 18.52 -3.47 3.67
C PRO A 94 19.13 -2.07 3.53
N HIS A 95 20.24 -1.94 2.80
CA HIS A 95 20.91 -0.67 2.55
C HIS A 95 20.01 0.31 1.78
N GLN A 96 19.36 -0.14 0.71
CA GLN A 96 18.45 0.71 -0.07
C GLN A 96 17.29 1.23 0.76
N VAL A 97 16.75 0.40 1.67
CA VAL A 97 15.67 0.81 2.57
C VAL A 97 16.20 1.82 3.59
N ALA A 98 17.38 1.56 4.16
CA ALA A 98 18.03 2.45 5.12
C ALA A 98 18.31 3.84 4.51
N ASP A 99 18.81 3.91 3.27
CA ASP A 99 19.11 5.17 2.60
C ASP A 99 17.87 6.06 2.44
N VAL A 100 16.72 5.45 2.15
CA VAL A 100 15.44 6.17 1.98
C VAL A 100 14.96 6.70 3.33
N LEU A 101 15.04 5.86 4.37
CA LEU A 101 14.67 6.25 5.72
C LEU A 101 15.58 7.35 6.26
N ASP A 102 16.89 7.28 5.99
CA ASP A 102 17.84 8.30 6.41
C ASP A 102 17.59 9.62 5.70
N ARG A 103 17.28 9.62 4.39
CA ARG A 103 16.90 10.85 3.70
C ARG A 103 15.66 11.50 4.31
N LEU A 104 14.61 10.71 4.58
CA LEU A 104 13.39 11.22 5.23
C LEU A 104 13.65 11.74 6.65
N ARG A 105 14.53 11.07 7.41
CA ARG A 105 14.87 11.46 8.78
C ARG A 105 15.66 12.75 8.86
N HIS A 106 16.56 13.00 7.91
CA HIS A 106 17.42 14.18 7.89
C HIS A 106 16.74 15.44 7.32
N ASP A 107 15.52 15.33 6.81
CA ASP A 107 14.72 16.45 6.35
C ASP A 107 13.46 16.63 7.21
N PRO A 108 13.56 17.28 8.38
CA PRO A 108 12.43 17.45 9.29
C PRO A 108 11.31 18.31 8.69
N ILE A 109 11.64 19.21 7.76
CA ILE A 109 10.66 20.10 7.10
C ILE A 109 9.83 19.28 6.13
N ALA A 110 10.47 18.51 5.24
CA ALA A 110 9.76 17.60 4.33
C ALA A 110 8.97 16.54 5.11
N LEU A 111 9.52 16.03 6.22
CA LEU A 111 8.84 15.06 7.06
C LEU A 111 7.56 15.64 7.67
N GLN A 112 7.60 16.88 8.17
CA GLN A 112 6.40 17.55 8.68
C GLN A 112 5.38 17.81 7.56
N SER A 113 5.83 18.29 6.40
CA SER A 113 4.95 18.47 5.24
C SER A 113 4.27 17.17 4.82
N LEU A 114 4.98 16.03 4.90
CA LEU A 114 4.41 14.72 4.61
C LEU A 114 3.34 14.34 5.63
N ARG A 115 3.54 14.61 6.92
CA ARG A 115 2.53 14.36 7.97
C ARG A 115 1.24 15.10 7.68
N ASP A 116 1.35 16.39 7.38
CA ASP A 116 0.20 17.25 7.13
C ASP A 116 -0.53 16.80 5.87
N ARG A 117 0.23 16.44 4.83
CA ARG A 117 -0.31 15.92 3.58
C ARG A 117 -1.03 14.59 3.76
N LEU A 118 -0.50 13.68 4.58
CA LEU A 118 -1.13 12.40 4.90
C LEU A 118 -2.48 12.58 5.61
N ILE A 119 -2.53 13.46 6.62
CA ILE A 119 -3.78 13.76 7.35
C ILE A 119 -4.81 14.37 6.39
N HIS A 120 -4.37 15.30 5.54
CA HIS A 120 -5.24 15.93 4.55
C HIS A 120 -5.80 14.92 3.55
N LEU A 121 -4.96 14.03 3.01
CA LEU A 121 -5.37 13.01 2.03
C LEU A 121 -6.27 11.92 2.61
N ALA A 122 -6.04 11.53 3.87
CA ALA A 122 -6.91 10.58 4.56
C ALA A 122 -8.35 11.09 4.69
N GLY A 123 -8.54 12.40 4.56
CA GLY A 123 -9.84 13.03 4.54
C GLY A 123 -10.58 12.88 5.87
N ASP A 124 -11.90 12.92 5.78
CA ASP A 124 -12.72 13.17 6.93
C ASP A 124 -12.95 11.90 7.78
N ARG A 125 -12.66 12.01 9.09
CA ARG A 125 -12.78 10.89 10.05
C ARG A 125 -14.24 10.47 10.33
N HIS A 126 -15.21 11.11 9.68
CA HIS A 126 -16.65 10.88 9.87
C HIS A 126 -17.25 9.82 8.93
N ALA A 127 -16.44 9.02 8.24
CA ALA A 127 -16.92 7.97 7.34
C ALA A 127 -17.91 7.00 8.01
N ALA A 128 -17.65 6.64 9.28
CA ALA A 128 -18.55 5.79 10.06
C ALA A 128 -19.90 6.47 10.35
N GLN A 129 -19.91 7.74 10.74
CA GLN A 129 -21.15 8.48 10.98
C GLN A 129 -21.95 8.66 9.69
N ARG A 130 -21.28 8.92 8.56
CA ARG A 130 -21.93 8.99 7.24
C ARG A 130 -22.55 7.66 6.84
N LEU A 131 -21.89 6.54 7.11
CA LEU A 131 -22.44 5.21 6.87
C LEU A 131 -23.70 4.99 7.71
N VAL A 132 -23.64 5.30 9.01
CA VAL A 132 -24.78 5.19 9.92
C VAL A 132 -25.95 6.07 9.44
N ALA A 133 -25.69 7.34 9.10
CA ALA A 133 -26.70 8.25 8.60
C ALA A 133 -27.35 7.73 7.31
N HIS A 134 -26.55 7.16 6.41
CA HIS A 134 -27.05 6.59 5.16
C HIS A 134 -27.90 5.33 5.39
N LEU A 135 -27.48 4.45 6.30
CA LEU A 135 -28.26 3.27 6.69
C LEU A 135 -29.60 3.67 7.33
N GLN A 136 -29.61 4.70 8.18
CA GLN A 136 -30.84 5.24 8.79
C GLN A 136 -31.82 5.75 7.73
N GLN A 137 -31.33 6.46 6.70
CA GLN A 137 -32.15 6.92 5.58
C GLN A 137 -32.75 5.75 4.77
N LEU A 138 -31.97 4.71 4.50
CA LEU A 138 -32.45 3.54 3.76
C LEU A 138 -33.50 2.74 4.53
N LEU A 139 -33.32 2.60 5.85
CA LEU A 139 -34.27 1.91 6.72
C LEU A 139 -35.60 2.67 6.80
N SER A 140 -35.56 3.99 7.05
CA SER A 140 -36.77 4.81 7.11
C SER A 140 -37.52 4.87 5.77
N ALA A 141 -36.81 4.91 4.64
CA ALA A 141 -37.43 4.84 3.32
C ALA A 141 -38.01 3.45 2.95
N SER A 142 -37.65 2.41 3.71
CA SER A 142 -38.18 1.05 3.55
C SER A 142 -39.39 0.74 4.44
N GLU A 143 -39.55 1.47 5.55
CA GLU A 143 -40.70 1.36 6.44
C GLU A 143 -41.94 2.12 5.93
N ASP A 144 -41.75 3.10 5.04
CA ASP A 144 -42.81 3.84 4.35
C ASP A 144 -43.35 3.13 3.07
N ARG A 145 -42.99 1.86 2.82
CA ARG A 145 -43.53 1.00 1.74
C ARG A 145 -44.29 -0.19 2.28
#